data_AF-A0A8T7ANR5-F1
#
_entry.id   AF-A0A8T7ANR5-F1
#
_cell.length_a   1.000
_cell.length_b   1.000
_cell.length_c   1.000
_cell.angle_alpha   90.00
_cell.angle_beta   90.00
_cell.angle_gamma   90.00
#
_symmetry.space_group_name_H-M   'P 1'
#
loop_
_entity.id
_entity.type
_entity.pdbx_description
1 polymer ?
#
loop_
_entity_poly.entity_id
_entity_poly.type
_entity_poly.pdbx_seq_one_letter_code
_entity_poly.pdbx_strand_id
1 'polypeptide(L)'
;MAKSSSSNTASGGYTGSCVCGAISYRAAALRPLWYCHCRQCRNITGHFMAAAQVDLDQIVITGQPKWYYVSATSRYGFCPDCGAQMFWRNDENEYLSVTGGSIDDARNLTVKGHIFAYEKGQYYDLPKADLRYAQHCPPGEL
;
A
#
# COMPACT_ATOMS: atom_id res chain seq x y z
N MET A 1 -0.55 42.65 18.25
CA MET A 1 0.44 42.14 17.28
C MET A 1 0.95 40.81 17.79
N ALA A 2 0.50 39.71 17.19
CA ALA A 2 0.76 38.35 17.63
C ALA A 2 2.21 37.95 17.34
N LYS A 3 2.89 37.36 18.34
CA LYS A 3 4.09 36.56 18.13
C LYS A 3 3.63 35.13 17.81
N SER A 4 3.79 34.71 16.57
CA SER A 4 3.74 33.29 16.22
C SER A 4 5.04 32.64 16.69
N SER A 5 4.93 31.46 17.31
CA SER A 5 6.03 30.53 17.50
C SER A 5 5.57 29.16 17.01
N SER A 6 5.97 28.90 15.78
CA SER A 6 6.26 27.65 15.07
C SER A 6 5.80 26.33 15.68
N SER A 7 4.79 25.70 15.06
CA SER A 7 4.58 24.25 15.11
C SER A 7 5.26 23.59 13.90
N ASN A 8 6.18 22.68 14.21
CA ASN A 8 7.04 21.91 13.30
C ASN A 8 6.22 20.94 12.41
N THR A 9 6.18 21.16 11.09
CA THR A 9 5.70 20.17 10.10
C THR A 9 6.92 19.51 9.46
N ALA A 10 7.08 18.20 9.68
CA ALA A 10 8.10 17.41 9.01
C ALA A 10 7.89 17.46 7.49
N SER A 11 8.88 18.00 6.80
CA SER A 11 8.99 18.04 5.34
C SER A 11 9.58 16.71 4.88
N GLY A 12 8.76 15.82 4.33
CA GLY A 12 9.26 14.61 3.68
C GLY A 12 8.13 13.73 3.17
N GLY A 13 7.82 13.85 1.88
CA GLY A 13 6.97 12.86 1.20
C GLY A 13 7.67 11.51 1.09
N TYR A 14 6.93 10.50 0.64
CA TYR A 14 7.43 9.15 0.40
C TYR A 14 7.81 8.98 -1.07
N THR A 15 8.87 8.23 -1.33
CA THR A 15 9.25 7.81 -2.67
C THR A 15 9.25 6.30 -2.75
N GLY A 16 9.19 5.81 -3.98
CA GLY A 16 9.29 4.39 -4.23
C GLY A 16 9.52 4.10 -5.69
N SER A 17 9.98 2.88 -5.97
CA SER A 17 10.29 2.43 -7.32
C SER A 17 10.15 0.93 -7.50
N CYS A 18 10.00 0.49 -8.74
CA CYS A 18 10.17 -0.91 -9.08
C CYS A 18 11.66 -1.30 -9.09
N VAL A 19 11.95 -2.60 -9.08
CA VAL A 19 13.32 -3.13 -9.02
C VAL A 19 14.23 -2.62 -10.15
N CYS A 20 13.71 -2.42 -11.36
CA CYS A 20 14.49 -1.91 -12.49
C CYS A 20 14.51 -0.37 -12.59
N GLY A 21 13.76 0.35 -11.75
CA GLY A 21 13.66 1.81 -11.78
C GLY A 21 12.80 2.40 -12.91
N ALA A 22 12.26 1.58 -13.82
CA ALA A 22 11.43 2.06 -14.94
C ALA A 22 10.11 2.72 -14.49
N ILE A 23 9.64 2.37 -13.29
CA ILE A 23 8.49 2.99 -12.64
C ILE A 23 8.93 3.51 -11.28
N SER A 24 8.57 4.75 -10.99
CA SER A 24 8.76 5.37 -9.67
C SER A 24 7.58 6.25 -9.31
N TYR A 25 7.46 6.62 -8.04
CA TYR A 25 6.45 7.56 -7.58
C TYR A 25 6.97 8.49 -6.48
N ARG A 26 6.28 9.62 -6.32
CA ARG A 26 6.38 10.51 -5.15
C ARG A 26 5.00 10.69 -4.56
N ALA A 27 4.85 10.45 -3.27
CA ALA A 27 3.61 10.62 -2.52
C ALA A 27 3.81 11.68 -1.42
N ALA A 28 2.90 12.65 -1.30
CA ALA A 28 2.98 13.69 -0.27
C ALA A 28 2.77 13.11 1.14
N ALA A 29 1.86 12.15 1.26
CA ALA A 29 1.60 11.41 2.49
C ALA A 29 1.17 9.97 2.16
N LEU A 30 1.41 9.05 3.10
CA LEU A 30 0.91 7.68 3.06
C LEU A 30 0.14 7.42 4.36
N ARG A 31 -1.02 6.77 4.24
CA ARG A 31 -1.77 6.23 5.38
C ARG A 31 -1.05 5.00 5.95
N PRO A 32 -1.36 4.56 7.19
CA PRO A 32 -0.81 3.33 7.76
C PRO A 32 -1.00 2.11 6.85
N LEU A 33 -0.05 1.16 6.94
CA LEU A 33 -0.04 -0.07 6.16
C LEU A 33 -1.16 -1.02 6.60
N TRP A 34 -1.78 -1.66 5.62
CA TRP A 34 -2.64 -2.83 5.80
C TRP A 34 -1.93 -4.08 5.30
N TYR A 35 -2.04 -5.18 6.06
CA TYR A 35 -1.55 -6.49 5.64
C TYR A 35 -2.73 -7.38 5.25
N CYS A 36 -2.90 -7.61 3.95
CA CYS A 36 -3.98 -8.42 3.40
C CYS A 36 -3.55 -9.85 3.13
N HIS A 37 -4.24 -10.80 3.79
CA HIS A 37 -3.91 -12.23 3.78
C HIS A 37 -4.81 -13.06 2.84
N CYS A 38 -5.77 -12.42 2.16
CA CYS A 38 -6.68 -13.13 1.27
C CYS A 38 -5.92 -13.87 0.17
N ARG A 39 -6.47 -15.01 -0.28
CA ARG A 39 -5.84 -15.86 -1.31
C ARG A 39 -5.38 -15.09 -2.55
N GLN A 40 -6.14 -14.09 -2.99
CA GLN A 40 -5.78 -13.27 -4.14
C GLN A 40 -4.50 -12.47 -3.89
N CYS A 41 -4.40 -11.75 -2.77
CA CYS A 41 -3.18 -11.03 -2.38
C CYS A 41 -1.98 -11.96 -2.24
N ARG A 42 -2.19 -13.18 -1.74
CA ARG A 42 -1.12 -14.19 -1.64
C ARG A 42 -0.63 -14.68 -2.99
N ASN A 43 -1.54 -14.95 -3.92
CA ASN A 43 -1.17 -15.37 -5.27
C ASN A 43 -0.43 -14.27 -6.03
N ILE A 44 -0.77 -13.00 -5.80
CA ILE A 44 -0.15 -11.86 -6.48
C ILE A 44 1.25 -11.57 -5.91
N THR A 45 1.44 -11.66 -4.59
CA THR A 45 2.68 -11.23 -3.92
C THR A 45 3.61 -12.38 -3.53
N GLY A 46 3.11 -13.62 -3.53
CA GLY A 46 3.80 -14.78 -2.96
C GLY A 46 3.67 -14.91 -1.44
N HIS A 47 3.18 -13.89 -0.73
CA HIS A 47 3.04 -13.92 0.73
C HIS A 47 1.73 -13.27 1.18
N PHE A 48 1.75 -12.15 1.90
CA PHE A 48 0.60 -11.27 2.10
C PHE A 48 0.90 -9.94 1.41
N MET A 49 -0.14 -9.19 1.07
CA MET A 49 0.06 -7.86 0.53
C MET A 49 0.19 -6.85 1.67
N ALA A 50 1.36 -6.23 1.80
CA ALA A 50 1.53 -5.00 2.55
C ALA A 50 1.28 -3.81 1.62
N ALA A 51 0.34 -2.93 1.95
CA ALA A 51 0.08 -1.75 1.14
C ALA A 51 -0.37 -0.54 1.97
N ALA A 52 0.04 0.64 1.55
CA ALA A 52 -0.29 1.93 2.16
C ALA A 52 -1.09 2.76 1.16
N GLN A 53 -2.16 3.39 1.63
CA GLN A 53 -3.01 4.22 0.78
C GLN A 53 -2.46 5.63 0.63
N VAL A 54 -2.73 6.23 -0.52
CA VAL A 54 -2.47 7.64 -0.83
C VAL A 54 -3.58 8.19 -1.69
N ASP A 55 -4.02 9.41 -1.38
CA ASP A 55 -5.03 10.12 -2.16
C ASP A 55 -4.50 10.40 -3.56
N LEU A 56 -5.38 10.30 -4.58
CA LEU A 56 -4.95 10.39 -5.98
C LEU A 56 -4.32 11.74 -6.33
N ASP A 57 -4.71 12.81 -5.64
CA ASP A 57 -4.16 14.16 -5.79
C ASP A 57 -2.82 14.36 -5.05
N GLN A 58 -2.41 13.39 -4.23
CA GLN A 58 -1.18 13.43 -3.44
C GLN A 58 -0.07 12.52 -3.98
N ILE A 59 -0.25 11.91 -5.15
CA ILE A 59 0.75 11.02 -5.75
C ILE A 59 1.03 11.36 -7.20
N VAL A 60 2.31 11.38 -7.54
CA VAL A 60 2.81 11.51 -8.90
C VAL A 60 3.56 10.24 -9.27
N ILE A 61 3.09 9.54 -10.30
CA ILE A 61 3.73 8.31 -10.83
C ILE A 61 4.49 8.67 -12.11
N THR A 62 5.73 8.20 -12.21
CA THR A 62 6.58 8.27 -13.40
C THR A 62 6.74 6.87 -13.99
N GLY A 63 6.64 6.76 -15.31
CA GLY A 63 6.59 5.47 -16.01
C GLY A 63 5.15 5.00 -16.27
N GLN A 64 5.00 3.82 -16.88
CA GLN A 64 3.70 3.29 -17.29
C GLN A 64 3.47 1.90 -16.67
N PRO A 65 2.75 1.82 -15.52
CA PRO A 65 2.37 0.55 -14.94
C PRO A 65 1.41 -0.21 -15.85
N LYS A 66 1.60 -1.54 -15.94
CA LYS A 66 0.60 -2.42 -16.53
C LYS A 66 -0.45 -2.75 -15.47
N TRP A 67 -1.72 -2.48 -15.78
CA TRP A 67 -2.84 -2.75 -14.90
C TRP A 67 -3.53 -4.07 -15.25
N TYR A 68 -3.86 -4.86 -14.24
CA TYR A 68 -4.61 -6.11 -14.36
C TYR A 68 -5.84 -6.07 -13.46
N TYR A 69 -7.02 -6.11 -14.07
CA TYR A 69 -8.31 -6.13 -13.37
C TYR A 69 -8.59 -7.52 -12.81
N VAL A 70 -8.92 -7.57 -11.52
CA VAL A 70 -9.35 -8.78 -10.81
C VAL A 70 -10.85 -8.78 -10.51
N SER A 71 -11.50 -7.64 -10.70
CA SER A 71 -12.95 -7.47 -10.70
C SER A 71 -13.32 -6.35 -11.67
N ALA A 72 -14.60 -5.96 -11.71
CA ALA A 72 -15.05 -4.82 -12.53
C ALA A 72 -14.39 -3.50 -12.14
N THR A 73 -13.97 -3.35 -10.87
CA THR A 73 -13.49 -2.07 -10.32
C THR A 73 -12.11 -2.18 -9.68
N SER A 74 -11.66 -3.37 -9.29
CA SER A 74 -10.39 -3.58 -8.60
C SER A 74 -9.29 -4.09 -9.53
N ARG A 75 -8.09 -3.52 -9.42
CA ARG A 75 -6.92 -3.83 -10.26
C ARG A 75 -5.60 -3.75 -9.50
N TYR A 76 -4.62 -4.51 -9.97
CA TYR A 76 -3.23 -4.44 -9.53
C TYR A 76 -2.36 -3.80 -10.62
N GLY A 77 -1.37 -3.01 -10.20
CA GLY A 77 -0.41 -2.34 -11.09
C GLY A 77 0.99 -2.92 -10.94
N PHE A 78 1.62 -3.26 -12.06
CA PHE A 78 2.92 -3.91 -12.13
C PHE A 78 3.88 -3.17 -13.06
N CYS A 79 5.18 -3.32 -12.81
CA CYS A 79 6.19 -2.98 -13.81
C CYS A 79 6.19 -4.03 -14.93
N PRO A 80 5.99 -3.65 -16.21
CA PRO A 80 6.02 -4.60 -17.31
C PRO A 80 7.42 -5.20 -17.54
N ASP A 81 8.48 -4.51 -17.12
CA ASP A 81 9.86 -4.91 -17.42
C ASP A 81 10.42 -5.88 -16.37
N CYS A 82 10.18 -5.63 -15.09
CA CYS A 82 10.71 -6.45 -14.00
C CYS A 82 9.65 -7.23 -13.21
N GLY A 83 8.36 -7.08 -13.55
CA GLY A 83 7.25 -7.77 -12.90
C GLY A 83 6.91 -7.30 -11.48
N ALA A 84 7.63 -6.29 -10.93
CA ALA A 84 7.39 -5.81 -9.58
C ALA A 84 5.95 -5.32 -9.42
N GLN A 85 5.27 -5.81 -8.38
CA GLN A 85 3.93 -5.36 -8.02
C GLN A 85 4.05 -4.09 -7.17
N MET A 86 3.49 -3.00 -7.69
CA MET A 86 3.69 -1.65 -7.17
C MET A 86 2.41 -1.05 -6.59
N PHE A 87 1.26 -1.40 -7.17
CA PHE A 87 0.01 -0.73 -6.87
C PHE A 87 -1.16 -1.70 -6.75
N TRP A 88 -2.17 -1.26 -5.99
CA TRP A 88 -3.54 -1.76 -6.04
C TRP A 88 -4.51 -0.57 -6.06
N ARG A 89 -5.63 -0.70 -6.76
CA ARG A 89 -6.66 0.33 -6.82
C ARG A 89 -8.03 -0.29 -7.03
N ASN A 90 -9.02 0.19 -6.27
CA ASN A 90 -10.41 0.15 -6.68
C ASN A 90 -10.75 1.49 -7.35
N ASP A 91 -11.30 1.44 -8.57
CA ASP A 91 -11.61 2.61 -9.38
C ASP A 91 -12.76 3.46 -8.81
N GLU A 92 -13.54 2.93 -7.87
CA GLU A 92 -14.57 3.65 -7.13
C GLU A 92 -14.00 4.55 -6.02
N ASN A 93 -12.71 4.40 -5.69
CA ASN A 93 -12.06 5.13 -4.61
C ASN A 93 -11.24 6.32 -5.10
N GLU A 94 -11.16 7.36 -4.28
CA GLU A 94 -10.32 8.55 -4.50
C GLU A 94 -8.87 8.38 -4.01
N TYR A 95 -8.45 7.15 -3.77
CA TYR A 95 -7.09 6.80 -3.38
C TYR A 95 -6.58 5.59 -4.16
N LEU A 96 -5.27 5.42 -4.17
CA LEU A 96 -4.59 4.20 -4.62
C LEU A 96 -3.74 3.65 -3.48
N SER A 97 -3.42 2.36 -3.53
CA SER A 97 -2.49 1.75 -2.57
C SER A 97 -1.14 1.48 -3.24
N VAL A 98 -0.06 1.96 -2.63
CA VAL A 98 1.33 1.60 -2.98
C VAL A 98 1.77 0.41 -2.13
N THR A 99 2.55 -0.50 -2.69
CA THR A 99 2.97 -1.70 -1.98
C THR A 99 4.11 -1.38 -1.04
N GLY A 100 4.09 -1.97 0.16
CA GLY A 100 5.11 -1.72 1.18
C GLY A 100 6.53 -2.01 0.69
N GLY A 101 6.71 -3.06 -0.12
CA GLY A 101 8.00 -3.41 -0.70
C GLY A 101 8.51 -2.47 -1.80
N SER A 102 7.67 -1.53 -2.27
CA SER A 102 8.07 -0.52 -3.25
C SER A 102 8.49 0.81 -2.62
N ILE A 103 8.25 1.02 -1.32
CA ILE A 103 8.53 2.26 -0.61
C ILE A 103 10.02 2.29 -0.24
N ASP A 104 10.73 3.34 -0.61
CA ASP A 104 12.18 3.44 -0.38
C ASP A 104 12.53 3.55 1.12
N ASP A 105 11.73 4.31 1.88
CA ASP A 105 11.89 4.48 3.33
C ASP A 105 10.54 4.42 4.05
N ALA A 106 10.25 3.27 4.66
CA ALA A 106 9.03 3.01 5.39
C ALA A 106 9.18 3.15 6.92
N ARG A 107 10.31 3.67 7.44
CA ARG A 107 10.62 3.65 8.90
C ARG A 107 9.60 4.38 9.77
N ASN A 108 8.91 5.36 9.21
CA ASN A 108 7.90 6.16 9.92
C ASN A 108 6.46 5.69 9.65
N LEU A 109 6.26 4.63 8.87
CA LEU A 109 4.95 4.04 8.65
C LEU A 109 4.60 3.07 9.77
N THR A 110 3.35 3.13 10.20
CA THR A 110 2.77 2.19 11.15
C THR A 110 1.92 1.16 10.42
N VAL A 111 1.70 0.01 11.05
CA VAL A 111 0.77 -1.02 10.57
C VAL A 111 -0.56 -0.85 11.28
N LYS A 112 -1.65 -0.74 10.51
CA LYS A 112 -3.01 -0.60 11.04
C LYS A 112 -3.60 -1.93 11.48
N GLY A 113 -3.35 -2.99 10.71
CA GLY A 113 -3.79 -4.33 11.06
C GLY A 113 -3.65 -5.35 9.93
N HIS A 114 -4.11 -6.56 10.24
CA HIS A 114 -4.09 -7.73 9.38
C HIS A 114 -5.52 -8.10 9.00
N ILE A 115 -5.86 -8.01 7.72
CA ILE A 115 -7.20 -8.36 7.21
C ILE A 115 -7.19 -9.72 6.53
N PHE A 116 -8.30 -10.44 6.66
CA PHE A 116 -8.46 -11.81 6.14
C PHE A 116 -7.39 -12.79 6.65
N ALA A 117 -6.90 -12.59 7.88
CA ALA A 117 -5.82 -13.37 8.48
C ALA A 117 -6.16 -14.87 8.64
N TYR A 118 -7.46 -15.23 8.62
CA TYR A 118 -7.89 -16.64 8.57
C TYR A 118 -7.48 -17.34 7.26
N GLU A 119 -7.18 -16.59 6.19
CA GLU A 119 -6.66 -17.12 4.92
C GLU A 119 -5.12 -17.08 4.83
N LYS A 120 -4.41 -16.73 5.91
CA LYS A 120 -2.94 -16.66 5.92
C LYS A 120 -2.32 -17.95 5.38
N GLY A 121 -1.11 -17.83 4.83
CA GLY A 121 -0.32 -19.01 4.47
C GLY A 121 -0.13 -19.92 5.68
N GLN A 122 -0.33 -21.23 5.48
CA GLN A 122 -0.19 -22.22 6.56
C GLN A 122 1.27 -22.42 7.01
N TYR A 123 2.23 -21.84 6.27
CA TYR A 123 3.67 -22.00 6.47
C TYR A 123 4.31 -20.98 7.43
N TYR A 124 3.52 -20.10 8.06
CA TYR A 124 4.00 -19.12 9.04
C TYR A 124 2.90 -18.74 10.03
N ASP A 125 3.27 -18.21 11.18
CA ASP A 125 2.33 -17.73 12.19
C ASP A 125 2.30 -16.22 12.32
N LEU A 126 1.14 -15.71 12.76
CA LEU A 126 0.95 -14.30 13.08
C LEU A 126 0.98 -14.14 14.60
N PRO A 127 1.74 -13.19 15.16
CA PRO A 127 1.67 -12.88 16.58
C PRO A 127 0.25 -12.48 16.97
N LYS A 128 -0.25 -13.01 18.10
CA LYS A 128 -1.63 -12.72 18.56
C LYS A 128 -1.90 -11.22 18.75
N ALA A 129 -0.87 -10.45 19.11
CA ALA A 129 -0.95 -9.00 19.30
C ALA A 129 -1.24 -8.23 17.98
N ASP A 130 -0.96 -8.84 16.83
CA ASP A 130 -1.02 -8.18 15.52
C ASP A 130 -2.34 -8.49 14.77
N LEU A 131 -3.20 -9.36 15.32
CA LEU A 131 -4.44 -9.85 14.69
C LEU A 131 -5.60 -8.84 14.67
N ARG A 132 -5.32 -7.54 14.66
CA ARG A 132 -6.35 -6.52 14.50
C ARG A 132 -7.01 -6.70 13.13
N TYR A 133 -8.34 -6.84 13.13
CA TYR A 133 -9.18 -7.01 11.93
C TYR A 133 -9.01 -8.35 11.19
N ALA A 134 -8.57 -9.39 11.91
CA ALA A 134 -8.28 -10.72 11.35
C ALA A 134 -9.39 -11.36 10.50
N GLN A 135 -10.66 -11.03 10.74
CA GLN A 135 -11.80 -11.64 10.06
C GLN A 135 -12.21 -10.92 8.78
N HIS A 136 -12.17 -9.59 8.74
CA HIS A 136 -12.55 -8.82 7.56
C HIS A 136 -11.95 -7.42 7.62
N CYS A 137 -11.81 -6.78 6.46
CA CYS A 137 -11.53 -5.35 6.42
C CYS A 137 -12.70 -4.56 7.03
N PRO A 138 -12.45 -3.53 7.86
CA PRO A 138 -13.53 -2.66 8.32
C PRO A 138 -14.15 -1.89 7.16
N PRO A 139 -15.45 -1.55 7.23
CA PRO A 139 -16.10 -0.70 6.24
C PRO A 139 -15.39 0.66 6.12
N GLY A 140 -15.18 1.13 4.88
CA GLY A 140 -14.56 2.43 4.59
C GLY A 140 -13.04 2.50 4.73
N GLU A 141 -12.37 1.37 4.96
CA GLU A 141 -10.91 1.28 5.10
C GLU A 141 -10.17 0.77 3.85
N LEU A 142 -10.89 0.31 2.82
CA LEU A 142 -10.33 -0.23 1.57
C LEU A 142 -11.10 0.17 0.33
#